data_AF-A0AAT9DSW2-F1
#
_entry.id   AF-A0AAT9DSW2-F1
#
_cell.length_a   1.000
_cell.length_b   1.000
_cell.length_c   1.000
_cell.angle_alpha   90.00
_cell.angle_beta   90.00
_cell.angle_gamma   90.00
#
_symmetry.space_group_name_H-M   'P 1'
#
loop_
_entity.id
_entity.type
_entity.pdbx_description
1 polymer ?
#
loop_
_entity_poly.entity_id
_entity_poly.type
_entity_poly.pdbx_seq_one_letter_code
_entity_poly.pdbx_strand_id
1 'polypeptide(L)' 'MSFKYKSLAHQAAEAERRAHFADAADLWRQAIDAARAVDVVWVNVRIEFCVNAAARCWGNAQ' A
#
# COMPACT_ATOMS: atom_id res chain seq x y z
N MET A 1 19.81 3.20 5.27
CA MET A 1 18.38 3.39 5.00
C MET A 1 17.91 2.21 4.16
N SER A 2 16.87 1.49 4.56
CA SER A 2 16.38 0.33 3.80
C SER A 2 15.80 0.82 2.46
N PHE A 3 16.59 0.72 1.38
CA PHE A 3 16.18 1.06 0.02
C PHE A 3 14.93 0.26 -0.41
N LYS A 4 14.76 -0.94 0.16
CA LYS A 4 13.64 -1.84 -0.09
C LYS A 4 12.31 -1.24 0.34
N TYR A 5 12.21 -0.66 1.55
CA TYR A 5 11.00 0.00 2.02
C TYR A 5 10.59 1.16 1.10
N LYS A 6 11.52 2.06 0.77
CA LYS A 6 11.23 3.22 -0.09
C LYS A 6 10.77 2.80 -1.49
N SER A 7 11.40 1.76 -2.08
CA SER A 7 11.01 1.26 -3.40
C SER A 7 9.61 0.65 -3.38
N LEU A 8 9.32 -0.22 -2.39
CA LEU A 8 8.01 -0.85 -2.24
C LEU A 8 6.91 0.18 -1.95
N ALA A 9 7.18 1.15 -1.08
CA ALA A 9 6.26 2.24 -0.77
C ALA A 9 5.94 3.10 -2.00
N HIS A 10 6.93 3.35 -2.87
CA HIS A 10 6.70 4.08 -4.12
C HIS A 10 5.82 3.27 -5.09
N GLN A 11 6.13 1.98 -5.29
CA GLN A 11 5.32 1.11 -6.14
C GLN A 11 3.88 1.00 -5.64
N ALA A 12 3.69 0.85 -4.32
CA ALA A 12 2.37 0.80 -3.71
C ALA A 12 1.59 2.11 -3.93
N ALA A 13 2.23 3.27 -3.76
CA ALA A 13 1.63 4.57 -4.02
C ALA A 13 1.31 4.81 -5.51
N GLU A 14 2.07 4.21 -6.43
CA GLU A 14 1.73 4.24 -7.85
C GLU A 14 0.54 3.32 -8.19
N ALA A 15 0.49 2.13 -7.60
CA ALA A 15 -0.66 1.23 -7.74
C ALA A 15 -1.96 1.88 -7.22
N GLU A 16 -1.91 2.57 -6.07
CA GLU A 16 -3.04 3.37 -5.59
C GLU A 16 -3.48 4.46 -6.57
N ARG A 17 -2.53 5.17 -7.21
CA ARG A 17 -2.84 6.18 -8.23
C ARG A 17 -3.52 5.59 -9.46
N ARG A 18 -3.20 4.34 -9.81
CA ARG A 18 -3.84 3.60 -10.90
C ARG A 18 -5.16 2.94 -10.48
N ALA A 19 -5.60 3.15 -9.24
CA ALA A 19 -6.74 2.49 -8.62
C ALA A 19 -6.61 0.95 -8.52
N HIS A 20 -5.39 0.42 -8.59
CA HIS A 20 -5.09 -0.99 -8.36
C HIS A 20 -4.94 -1.24 -6.86
N PHE A 21 -6.02 -1.07 -6.11
CA PHE A 21 -5.98 -1.09 -4.65
C PHE A 21 -5.64 -2.48 -4.07
N ALA A 22 -5.99 -3.56 -4.76
CA ALA A 22 -5.63 -4.92 -4.35
C ALA A 22 -4.10 -5.13 -4.41
N ASP A 23 -3.47 -4.78 -5.53
CA ASP A 23 -2.01 -4.86 -5.70
C ASP A 23 -1.28 -3.93 -4.73
N ALA A 24 -1.81 -2.73 -4.52
CA ALA A 24 -1.25 -1.77 -3.58
C ALA A 24 -1.22 -2.31 -2.14
N ALA A 25 -2.28 -3.00 -1.69
CA ALA A 25 -2.33 -3.59 -0.36
C ALA A 25 -1.24 -4.65 -0.16
N ASP A 26 -0.97 -5.47 -1.18
CA ASP A 26 0.07 -6.50 -1.11
C ASP A 26 1.48 -5.89 -1.07
N LEU A 27 1.72 -4.87 -1.88
CA LEU A 27 2.98 -4.12 -1.86
C LEU A 27 3.22 -3.43 -0.51
N TRP A 28 2.19 -2.89 0.13
CA TRP A 28 2.29 -2.33 1.48
C TRP A 28 2.59 -3.41 2.53
N ARG A 29 2.01 -4.61 2.42
CA ARG A 29 2.35 -5.74 3.30
C ARG A 29 3.81 -6.16 3.14
N GLN A 30 4.34 -6.18 1.92
CA GLN A 30 5.77 -6.46 1.71
C GLN A 30 6.66 -5.32 2.24
N ALA A 31 6.18 -4.07 2.16
CA ALA A 31 6.89 -2.91 2.69
C ALA A 31 6.99 -2.94 4.21
N ILE A 32 5.97 -3.46 4.92
CA ILE A 32 5.93 -3.48 6.39
C ILE A 32 7.07 -4.31 6.99
N ASP A 33 7.48 -5.39 6.32
CA ASP A 33 8.58 -6.27 6.73
C ASP A 33 9.94 -5.54 6.68
N ALA A 34 10.07 -4.58 5.76
CA ALA A 34 11.25 -3.73 5.61
C ALA A 34 11.13 -2.38 6.33
N ALA A 35 9.98 -2.08 6.94
CA ALA A 35 9.67 -0.80 7.57
C ALA A 35 10.27 -0.69 8.97
N ARG A 36 10.51 0.55 9.41
CA ARG A 36 10.91 0.81 10.81
C ARG A 36 9.67 0.76 11.70
N ALA A 37 9.84 0.46 12.99
CA ALA A 37 8.73 0.43 13.95
C ALA A 37 7.86 1.70 13.94
N VAL A 38 8.45 2.87 13.67
CA VAL A 38 7.72 4.16 13.55
C VAL A 38 6.84 4.24 12.30
N ASP A 39 7.22 3.55 11.22
CA ASP A 39 6.52 3.56 9.93
C ASP A 39 5.44 2.46 9.86
N VAL A 40 5.55 1.41 10.68
CA VAL A 40 4.62 0.26 10.71
C VAL A 40 3.17 0.69 10.87
N VAL A 41 2.89 1.65 11.76
CA VAL A 41 1.52 2.15 11.98
C VAL A 41 0.97 2.80 10.70
N TRP A 42 1.78 3.63 10.05
CA TRP A 42 1.39 4.30 8.81
C TRP A 42 1.15 3.31 7.67
N VAL A 43 2.02 2.29 7.55
CA VAL A 43 1.87 1.23 6.55
C VAL A 43 0.59 0.41 6.80
N ASN A 44 0.27 0.07 8.05
CA ASN A 44 -0.96 -0.64 8.39
C ASN A 44 -2.22 0.13 7.98
N VAL A 45 -2.28 1.43 8.30
CA VAL A 45 -3.40 2.29 7.88
C VAL A 45 -3.57 2.28 6.36
N ARG A 46 -2.47 2.26 5.61
CA ARG A 46 -2.51 2.19 4.14
C ARG A 46 -2.97 0.84 3.62
N ILE A 47 -2.56 -0.27 4.24
CA ILE A 47 -3.08 -1.60 3.92
C ILE A 47 -4.59 -1.63 4.13
N GLU A 48 -5.09 -1.17 5.28
CA GLU A 48 -6.52 -1.13 5.56
C GLU A 48 -7.29 -0.27 4.55
N PHE A 49 -6.76 0.92 4.22
CA PHE A 49 -7.34 1.79 3.21
C PHE A 49 -7.44 1.08 1.85
N CYS A 50 -6.34 0.48 1.38
CA CYS A 50 -6.29 -0.21 0.09
C CYS A 50 -7.22 -1.42 0.04
N VAL A 51 -7.26 -2.24 1.11
CA VAL A 51 -8.17 -3.39 1.18
C VAL A 51 -9.63 -2.94 1.15
N ASN A 52 -9.98 -1.89 1.90
CA ASN A 52 -11.33 -1.34 1.89
C ASN A 52 -11.69 -0.71 0.54
N ALA A 53 -10.77 0.02 -0.10
CA ALA A 53 -10.97 0.61 -1.42
C ALA A 53 -11.16 -0.49 -2.49
N ALA A 54 -10.39 -1.57 -2.43
CA ALA A 54 -10.54 -2.73 -3.31
C ALA A 54 -11.89 -3.43 -3.09
N ALA A 55 -12.29 -3.66 -1.85
CA ALA A 55 -13.58 -4.27 -1.49
C ALA A 55 -14.77 -3.41 -1.93
N ARG A 56 -14.62 -2.08 -1.94
CA ARG A 56 -15.65 -1.13 -2.40
C ARG A 56 -15.54 -0.77 -3.87
N CYS A 57 -14.61 -1.40 -4.61
CA CYS A 57 -14.32 -1.13 -6.01
C CYS A 57 -14.14 0.37 -6.32
N TRP A 58 -13.50 1.11 -5.40
CA TRP A 58 -13.10 2.49 -5.68
C TRP A 58 -12.17 2.43 -6.90
N GLY A 59 -12.48 3.16 -7.98
CA GLY A 59 -11.79 3.04 -9.27
C GLY A 59 -12.50 2.22 -10.35
N ASN A 60 -13.49 1.41 -9.97
CA ASN A 60 -14.43 0.79 -10.91
C ASN A 60 -15.79 1.52 -10.90
N ALA A 61 -15.79 2.81 -10.57
CA ALA A 61 -16.95 3.67 -10.75
C ALA A 61 -17.19 3.80 -12.26
N GLN A 62 -17.95 2.85 -12.80
CA GLN A 62 -18.55 2.90 -14.13
C GLN A 62 -19.55 4.06 -14.22
#